data_AF-A0A5A7TIZ2-F1
#
_entry.id   AF-A0A5A7TIZ2-F1
#
_cell.length_a   1.000
_cell.length_b   1.000
_cell.length_c   1.000
_cell.angle_alpha   90.00
_cell.angle_beta   90.00
_cell.angle_gamma   90.00
#
_symmetry.space_group_name_H-M   'P 1'
#
loop_
_entity.id
_entity.type
_entity.pdbx_description
1 polymer ?
#
loop_
_entity_poly.entity_id
_entity_poly.type
_entity_poly.pdbx_seq_one_letter_code
_entity_poly.pdbx_strand_id
1 'polypeptide(L)'
;MDYYWPTMIHNSMHFAKYCEACQFHANFIHQPPEPLHPTITSWPFEAWGLDMVGPITPKSSADNSYILAGTDYFSKWVEAVQLREAKKENIVNFVWTHIIYRYGISHRIVTDNGRQFVNTLMDKLCEKFNFKQYKSSMYNATENGLAEAFNKSSEKGSL
;
A
#
# COMPACT_ATOMS: atom_id res chain seq x y z
N MET A 1 6.33 55.14 -6.45
CA MET A 1 5.92 55.21 -7.87
C MET A 1 5.29 53.88 -8.19
N ASP A 2 4.00 53.88 -8.42
CA ASP A 2 3.25 52.65 -8.71
C ASP A 2 3.16 52.47 -10.22
N TYR A 3 3.56 51.29 -10.68
CA TYR A 3 3.48 50.92 -12.10
C TYR A 3 2.13 50.25 -12.34
N TYR A 4 1.37 50.77 -13.31
CA TYR A 4 0.08 50.22 -13.72
C TYR A 4 0.00 50.15 -15.24
N TRP A 5 -0.50 49.03 -15.76
CA TRP A 5 -0.90 48.92 -17.15
C TRP A 5 -2.13 48.01 -17.29
N PRO A 6 -2.99 48.21 -18.31
CA PRO A 6 -4.32 47.58 -18.38
C PRO A 6 -4.32 46.05 -18.37
N THR A 7 -3.25 45.42 -18.87
CA THR A 7 -3.12 43.95 -18.98
C THR A 7 -2.21 43.35 -17.92
N MET A 8 -1.87 44.08 -16.86
CA MET A 8 -0.93 43.64 -15.83
C MET A 8 -1.29 42.29 -15.24
N ILE A 9 -2.55 42.10 -14.85
CA ILE A 9 -3.03 40.82 -14.29
C ILE A 9 -2.86 39.68 -15.30
N HIS A 10 -3.23 39.91 -16.56
CA HIS A 10 -3.11 38.90 -17.61
C HIS A 10 -1.65 38.51 -17.86
N ASN A 11 -0.75 39.50 -17.93
CA ASN A 11 0.67 39.28 -18.14
C ASN A 11 1.32 38.55 -16.96
N SER A 12 0.96 38.89 -15.72
CA SER A 12 1.43 38.19 -14.53
C SER A 12 0.97 36.73 -14.50
N MET A 13 -0.30 36.46 -14.83
CA MET A 13 -0.82 35.09 -14.93
C MET A 13 -0.15 34.31 -16.05
N HIS A 14 0.04 34.94 -17.23
CA HIS A 14 0.72 34.32 -18.36
C HIS A 14 2.16 33.97 -17.99
N PHE A 15 2.92 34.89 -17.39
CA PHE A 15 4.28 34.63 -16.93
C PHE A 15 4.35 33.49 -15.91
N ALA A 16 3.47 33.49 -14.91
CA ALA A 16 3.43 32.43 -13.90
C ALA A 16 3.11 31.05 -14.48
N LYS A 17 2.31 30.96 -15.55
CA LYS A 17 2.00 29.70 -16.25
C LYS A 17 3.21 29.10 -16.96
N TYR A 18 4.09 29.91 -17.52
CA TYR A 18 5.28 29.45 -18.27
C TYR A 18 6.57 29.45 -17.45
N CYS A 19 6.56 30.02 -16.24
CA CYS A 19 7.70 30.01 -15.35
C CYS A 19 7.85 28.63 -14.70
N GLU A 20 8.84 27.85 -15.14
CA GLU A 20 9.15 26.52 -14.63
C GLU A 20 9.40 26.52 -13.11
N ALA A 21 10.15 27.50 -12.59
CA ALA A 21 10.40 27.63 -11.16
C ALA A 21 9.09 27.88 -10.37
N CYS A 22 8.16 28.67 -10.92
CA CYS A 22 6.86 28.86 -10.30
C CYS A 22 5.99 27.60 -10.37
N GLN A 23 6.01 26.88 -11.49
CA GLN A 23 5.25 25.63 -11.65
C GLN A 23 5.75 24.51 -10.73
N PHE A 24 7.07 24.39 -10.57
CA PHE A 24 7.69 23.35 -9.74
C PHE A 24 7.50 23.58 -8.24
N HIS A 25 7.53 24.85 -7.80
CA HIS A 25 7.41 25.21 -6.38
C HIS A 25 6.02 25.72 -6.00
N ALA A 26 5.05 25.72 -6.92
CA ALA A 26 3.67 26.08 -6.62
C ALA A 26 3.05 25.03 -5.69
N ASN A 27 2.47 25.49 -4.58
CA ASN A 27 1.68 24.63 -3.72
C ASN A 27 0.34 24.31 -4.41
N PHE A 28 0.11 23.05 -4.77
CA PHE A 28 -1.17 22.57 -5.29
C PHE A 28 -2.20 22.35 -4.17
N ILE A 29 -2.53 23.41 -3.42
CA ILE A 29 -3.38 23.35 -2.21
C ILE A 29 -4.84 23.02 -2.56
N HIS A 30 -5.24 23.18 -3.83
CA HIS A 30 -6.63 23.05 -4.29
C HIS A 30 -6.82 22.07 -5.45
N GLN A 31 -5.85 21.19 -5.73
CA GLN A 31 -6.16 20.08 -6.62
C GLN A 31 -7.14 19.15 -5.91
N PRO A 32 -8.28 18.80 -6.54
CA PRO A 32 -9.11 17.74 -6.00
C PRO A 32 -8.23 16.48 -5.88
N PRO A 33 -8.34 15.71 -4.78
CA PRO A 33 -7.69 14.41 -4.70
C PRO A 33 -8.02 13.63 -5.96
N GLU A 34 -7.02 13.03 -6.60
CA GLU A 34 -7.28 12.11 -7.70
C GLU A 34 -8.31 11.08 -7.23
N PRO A 35 -9.40 10.85 -7.98
CA PRO A 35 -10.40 9.88 -7.58
C PRO A 35 -9.74 8.51 -7.51
N LEU A 36 -9.51 8.04 -6.28
CA LEU A 36 -9.08 6.68 -6.02
C LEU A 36 -10.18 5.77 -6.53
N HIS A 37 -9.85 4.93 -7.51
CA HIS A 37 -10.74 3.82 -7.89
C HIS A 37 -10.58 2.73 -6.84
N PRO A 38 -11.53 2.56 -5.90
CA PRO A 38 -11.41 1.51 -4.92
C PRO A 38 -11.36 0.16 -5.65
N THR A 39 -10.46 -0.71 -5.22
CA THR A 39 -10.51 -2.11 -5.65
C THR A 39 -11.84 -2.73 -5.17
N ILE A 40 -12.85 -2.74 -6.04
CA ILE A 40 -14.14 -3.37 -5.77
C ILE A 40 -13.93 -4.88 -5.76
N THR A 41 -14.18 -5.50 -4.61
CA THR A 41 -14.27 -6.95 -4.45
C THR A 41 -15.75 -7.33 -4.34
N SER A 42 -16.10 -8.43 -4.99
CA SER A 42 -17.48 -8.88 -5.16
C SER A 42 -17.88 -9.96 -4.14
N TRP A 43 -16.90 -10.65 -3.52
CA TRP A 43 -17.15 -11.67 -2.51
C TRP A 43 -15.96 -11.81 -1.52
N PRO A 44 -16.19 -12.39 -0.32
CA PRO A 44 -15.12 -12.66 0.65
C PRO A 44 -13.99 -13.51 0.06
N PHE A 45 -12.74 -13.17 0.40
CA PHE A 45 -11.52 -13.88 0.00
C PHE A 45 -11.18 -13.82 -1.50
N GLU A 46 -11.88 -13.00 -2.27
CA GLU A 46 -11.54 -12.73 -3.67
C GLU A 46 -10.14 -12.10 -3.79
N ALA A 47 -9.85 -11.11 -2.96
CA ALA A 47 -8.62 -10.35 -3.00
C ALA A 47 -8.06 -10.11 -1.59
N TRP A 48 -6.76 -10.34 -1.45
CA TRP A 48 -6.02 -10.08 -0.22
C TRP A 48 -4.96 -9.01 -0.42
N GLY A 49 -4.85 -8.07 0.50
CA GLY A 49 -3.71 -7.16 0.60
C GLY A 49 -2.70 -7.69 1.62
N LEU A 50 -1.44 -7.86 1.23
CA LEU A 50 -0.35 -8.23 2.13
C LEU A 50 0.48 -7.00 2.48
N ASP A 51 0.79 -6.87 3.75
CA ASP A 51 1.63 -5.81 4.30
C ASP A 51 2.62 -6.38 5.31
N MET A 52 3.82 -5.82 5.34
CA MET A 52 4.87 -6.23 6.27
C MET A 52 5.33 -5.04 7.10
N VAL A 53 5.03 -5.10 8.39
CA VAL A 53 5.38 -4.07 9.37
C VAL A 53 6.71 -4.42 10.04
N GLY A 54 7.66 -3.49 10.08
CA GLY A 54 8.87 -3.59 10.91
C GLY A 54 10.09 -2.86 10.36
N PRO A 55 11.24 -2.91 11.06
CA PRO A 55 11.46 -3.62 12.32
C PRO A 55 10.84 -2.92 13.54
N ILE A 56 10.19 -3.69 14.42
CA ILE A 56 9.57 -3.25 15.66
C ILE A 56 10.61 -3.29 16.79
N THR A 57 10.70 -2.19 17.55
CA THR A 57 11.60 -2.06 18.71
C THR A 57 10.83 -1.60 19.95
N PRO A 58 11.00 -2.25 21.13
CA PRO A 58 11.86 -3.41 21.37
C PRO A 58 11.31 -4.69 20.72
N LYS A 59 12.22 -5.63 20.42
CA LYS A 59 11.81 -6.94 19.90
C LYS A 59 10.96 -7.69 20.93
N SER A 60 10.12 -8.60 20.45
CA SER A 60 9.39 -9.52 21.34
C SER A 60 10.34 -10.44 22.13
N SER A 61 9.82 -11.09 23.17
CA SER A 61 10.55 -12.11 23.94
C SER A 61 11.05 -13.29 23.09
N ALA A 62 10.48 -13.51 21.91
CA ALA A 62 10.86 -14.55 20.96
C ALA A 62 11.81 -14.05 19.83
N ASP A 63 12.34 -12.83 19.96
CA ASP A 63 13.18 -12.13 18.99
C ASP A 63 12.46 -11.79 17.66
N ASN A 64 11.12 -11.82 17.64
CA ASN A 64 10.35 -11.33 16.49
C ASN A 64 10.44 -9.81 16.40
N SER A 65 10.69 -9.32 15.20
CA SER A 65 10.83 -7.88 14.90
C SER A 65 9.97 -7.43 13.72
N TYR A 66 9.26 -8.34 13.05
CA TYR A 66 8.37 -8.02 11.94
C TYR A 66 6.99 -8.64 12.16
N ILE A 67 5.97 -8.04 11.57
CA ILE A 67 4.63 -8.61 11.45
C ILE A 67 4.29 -8.66 9.97
N LEU A 68 3.89 -9.83 9.48
CA LEU A 68 3.30 -9.99 8.15
C LEU A 68 1.80 -10.14 8.33
N ALA A 69 1.04 -9.25 7.71
CA ALA A 69 -0.42 -9.24 7.76
C ALA A 69 -1.01 -9.42 6.36
N GLY A 70 -2.08 -10.19 6.28
CA GLY A 70 -2.94 -10.31 5.10
C GLY A 70 -4.34 -9.85 5.47
N THR A 71 -4.90 -8.91 4.69
CA THR A 71 -6.25 -8.39 4.89
C THR A 71 -7.13 -8.73 3.69
N ASP A 72 -8.26 -9.40 3.93
CA ASP A 72 -9.29 -9.60 2.92
C ASP A 72 -9.95 -8.26 2.57
N TYR A 73 -9.98 -7.92 1.30
CA TYR A 73 -10.49 -6.62 0.86
C TYR A 73 -12.00 -6.45 1.01
N PHE A 74 -12.76 -7.55 0.97
CA PHE A 74 -14.21 -7.53 1.08
C PHE A 74 -14.67 -7.43 2.54
N SER A 75 -14.31 -8.40 3.37
CA SER A 75 -14.77 -8.52 4.75
C SER A 75 -13.93 -7.72 5.75
N LYS A 76 -12.75 -7.25 5.35
CA LYS A 76 -11.72 -6.69 6.23
C LYS A 76 -11.20 -7.69 7.26
N TRP A 77 -11.35 -8.99 7.02
CA TRP A 77 -10.75 -10.03 7.85
C TRP A 77 -9.22 -9.97 7.79
N VAL A 78 -8.55 -10.14 8.93
CA VAL A 78 -7.09 -10.03 9.06
C VAL A 78 -6.49 -11.33 9.54
N GLU A 79 -5.45 -11.79 8.84
CA GLU A 79 -4.53 -12.82 9.28
C GLU A 79 -3.16 -12.19 9.52
N ALA A 80 -2.52 -12.45 10.65
CA ALA A 80 -1.22 -11.87 10.97
C ALA A 80 -0.29 -12.88 11.63
N VAL A 81 0.99 -12.83 11.26
CA VAL A 81 2.06 -13.65 11.85
C VAL A 81 3.24 -12.78 12.25
N GLN A 82 3.86 -13.11 13.38
CA GLN A 82 5.11 -12.48 13.82
C GLN A 82 6.32 -13.20 13.21
N LEU A 83 7.29 -12.43 12.74
CA LEU A 83 8.50 -12.93 12.08
C LEU A 83 9.76 -12.36 12.72
N ARG A 84 10.80 -13.17 12.82
CA ARG A 84 12.15 -12.72 13.22
C ARG A 84 12.82 -11.89 12.13
N GLU A 85 12.62 -12.29 10.87
CA GLU A 85 13.24 -11.70 9.70
C GLU A 85 12.24 -11.57 8.55
N ALA A 86 12.40 -10.50 7.77
CA ALA A 86 11.63 -10.19 6.55
C ALA A 86 12.05 -11.04 5.33
N LYS A 87 11.99 -12.38 5.48
CA LYS A 87 12.38 -13.32 4.42
C LYS A 87 11.27 -13.56 3.40
N LYS A 88 11.66 -13.74 2.14
CA LYS A 88 10.74 -13.99 1.03
C LYS A 88 9.99 -15.31 1.18
N GLU A 89 10.64 -16.31 1.77
CA GLU A 89 10.08 -17.63 2.06
C GLU A 89 8.94 -17.54 3.07
N ASN A 90 9.05 -16.64 4.05
CA ASN A 90 8.01 -16.44 5.07
C ASN A 90 6.71 -15.92 4.44
N ILE A 91 6.81 -15.05 3.44
CA ILE A 91 5.65 -14.51 2.71
C ILE A 91 4.93 -15.63 1.96
N VAL A 92 5.67 -16.46 1.23
CA VAL A 92 5.08 -17.57 0.46
C VAL A 92 4.46 -18.60 1.40
N ASN A 93 5.15 -18.92 2.50
CA ASN A 93 4.61 -19.83 3.51
C ASN A 93 3.32 -19.27 4.14
N PHE A 94 3.27 -17.96 4.42
CA PHE A 94 2.06 -17.31 4.93
C PHE A 94 0.89 -17.42 3.95
N VAL A 95 1.08 -17.08 2.67
CA VAL A 95 0.05 -17.22 1.63
C VAL A 95 -0.43 -18.67 1.54
N TRP A 96 0.49 -19.61 1.55
CA TRP A 96 0.17 -21.04 1.46
C TRP A 96 -0.66 -21.53 2.66
N THR A 97 -0.19 -21.25 3.88
CA THR A 97 -0.73 -21.85 5.11
C THR A 97 -1.89 -21.07 5.71
N HIS A 98 -1.85 -19.74 5.66
CA HIS A 98 -2.83 -18.87 6.32
C HIS A 98 -3.92 -18.36 5.38
N ILE A 99 -3.69 -18.38 4.06
CA ILE A 99 -4.68 -17.96 3.06
C ILE A 99 -5.21 -19.16 2.29
N ILE A 100 -4.39 -19.81 1.46
CA ILE A 100 -4.85 -20.86 0.53
C ILE A 100 -5.40 -22.08 1.29
N TYR A 101 -4.67 -22.58 2.28
CA TYR A 101 -5.08 -23.77 3.01
C TYR A 101 -6.36 -23.57 3.85
N ARG A 102 -6.63 -22.34 4.30
CA ARG A 102 -7.76 -22.01 5.20
C ARG A 102 -9.00 -21.54 4.47
N TYR A 103 -8.83 -20.70 3.46
CA TYR A 103 -9.92 -19.98 2.79
C TYR A 103 -10.06 -20.36 1.32
N GLY A 104 -9.12 -21.14 0.78
CA GLY A 104 -9.07 -21.50 -0.62
C GLY A 104 -8.26 -20.51 -1.47
N ILE A 105 -8.24 -20.77 -2.77
CA ILE A 105 -7.45 -20.00 -3.73
C ILE A 105 -8.12 -18.63 -3.97
N SER A 106 -7.43 -17.57 -3.58
CA SER A 106 -7.85 -16.20 -3.90
C SER A 106 -7.73 -15.93 -5.41
N HIS A 107 -8.54 -15.01 -5.93
CA HIS A 107 -8.41 -14.60 -7.33
C HIS A 107 -7.17 -13.72 -7.54
N ARG A 108 -6.87 -12.85 -6.56
CA ARG A 108 -5.70 -11.96 -6.61
C ARG A 108 -5.11 -11.68 -5.24
N ILE A 109 -3.81 -11.43 -5.22
CA ILE A 109 -3.08 -10.96 -4.03
C ILE A 109 -2.38 -9.66 -4.39
N VAL A 110 -2.60 -8.62 -3.61
CA VAL A 110 -1.95 -7.32 -3.74
C VAL A 110 -0.87 -7.22 -2.69
N THR A 111 0.34 -6.87 -3.08
CA THR A 111 1.46 -6.63 -2.16
C THR A 111 1.98 -5.22 -2.35
N ASP A 112 2.59 -4.64 -1.32
CA ASP A 112 3.33 -3.39 -1.52
C ASP A 112 4.56 -3.60 -2.46
N ASN A 113 5.19 -2.50 -2.86
CA ASN A 113 6.40 -2.52 -3.70
C ASN A 113 7.69 -2.85 -2.92
N GLY A 114 7.57 -3.41 -1.72
CA GLY A 114 8.70 -3.86 -0.93
C GLY A 114 9.52 -4.93 -1.65
N ARG A 115 10.84 -4.85 -1.54
CA ARG A 115 11.77 -5.81 -2.18
C ARG A 115 11.54 -7.25 -1.69
N GLN A 116 10.97 -7.39 -0.49
CA GLN A 116 10.58 -8.66 0.10
C GLN A 116 9.47 -9.38 -0.71
N PHE A 117 8.64 -8.66 -1.45
CA PHE A 117 7.55 -9.24 -2.25
C PHE A 117 7.93 -9.53 -3.70
N VAL A 118 9.13 -9.13 -4.14
CA VAL A 118 9.71 -9.54 -5.43
C VAL A 118 10.32 -10.94 -5.26
N ASN A 119 9.53 -11.98 -5.51
CA ASN A 119 9.90 -13.34 -5.16
C ASN A 119 9.55 -14.35 -6.26
N THR A 120 10.56 -14.99 -6.83
CA THR A 120 10.38 -16.08 -7.81
C THR A 120 9.61 -17.27 -7.25
N LEU A 121 9.63 -17.48 -5.92
CA LEU A 121 8.80 -18.48 -5.27
C LEU A 121 7.32 -18.08 -5.25
N MET A 122 7.02 -16.79 -5.14
CA MET A 122 5.64 -16.29 -5.22
C MET A 122 5.12 -16.43 -6.66
N ASP A 123 5.95 -16.13 -7.66
CA ASP A 123 5.62 -16.34 -9.08
C ASP A 123 5.25 -17.82 -9.35
N LYS A 124 6.07 -18.76 -8.86
CA LYS A 124 5.78 -20.21 -8.94
C LYS A 124 4.49 -20.61 -8.22
N LEU A 125 4.19 -19.97 -7.08
CA LEU A 125 2.94 -20.22 -6.35
C LEU A 125 1.74 -19.72 -7.17
N CYS A 126 1.86 -18.53 -7.76
CA CYS A 126 0.85 -17.95 -8.65
C CYS A 126 0.58 -18.86 -9.85
N GLU A 127 1.63 -19.36 -10.52
CA GLU A 127 1.51 -20.30 -11.64
C GLU A 127 0.82 -21.62 -11.22
N LYS A 128 1.20 -22.16 -10.06
CA LYS A 128 0.67 -23.44 -9.57
C LYS A 128 -0.83 -23.39 -9.25
N PHE A 129 -1.30 -22.28 -8.68
CA PHE A 129 -2.70 -22.11 -8.26
C PHE A 129 -3.52 -21.20 -9.16
N ASN A 130 -2.91 -20.70 -10.24
CA ASN A 130 -3.53 -19.85 -11.25
C ASN A 130 -4.21 -18.58 -10.69
N PHE A 131 -3.56 -17.92 -9.71
CA PHE A 131 -3.98 -16.61 -9.21
C PHE A 131 -2.94 -15.54 -9.58
N LYS A 132 -3.35 -14.26 -9.54
CA LYS A 132 -2.48 -13.15 -9.95
C LYS A 132 -1.95 -12.37 -8.74
N GLN A 133 -0.64 -12.11 -8.73
CA GLN A 133 -0.05 -11.11 -7.83
C GLN A 133 -0.05 -9.73 -8.52
N TYR A 134 -0.51 -8.72 -7.79
CA TYR A 134 -0.41 -7.31 -8.17
C TYR A 134 0.50 -6.60 -7.18
N LYS A 135 1.30 -5.67 -7.67
CA LYS A 135 2.09 -4.78 -6.81
C LYS A 135 1.39 -3.43 -6.76
N SER A 136 1.16 -2.90 -5.56
CA SER A 136 0.61 -1.55 -5.42
C SER A 136 1.61 -0.52 -5.98
N SER A 137 1.12 0.47 -6.72
CA SER A 137 1.96 1.61 -7.13
C SER A 137 2.25 2.47 -5.89
N MET A 138 3.42 3.14 -5.84
CA MET A 138 3.72 4.10 -4.76
C MET A 138 2.66 5.23 -4.64
N TYR A 139 1.87 5.44 -5.69
CA TYR A 139 0.79 6.42 -5.76
C TYR A 139 -0.51 5.98 -5.07
N ASN A 140 -0.69 4.68 -4.79
CA ASN A 140 -1.85 4.17 -4.06
C ASN A 140 -1.61 4.12 -2.53
N ALA A 141 -0.81 5.03 -2.00
CA ALA A 141 -0.56 5.17 -0.56
C ALA A 141 -1.87 5.30 0.24
N THR A 142 -2.97 5.73 -0.38
CA THR A 142 -4.29 5.82 0.26
C THR A 142 -5.05 4.48 0.31
N GLU A 143 -4.87 3.57 -0.66
CA GLU A 143 -5.39 2.20 -0.56
C GLU A 143 -4.60 1.39 0.48
N ASN A 144 -3.27 1.56 0.50
CA ASN A 144 -2.43 1.07 1.59
C ASN A 144 -2.74 1.79 2.90
N GLY A 145 -3.25 3.02 2.86
CA GLY A 145 -3.60 3.82 4.04
C GLY A 145 -4.71 3.21 4.89
N LEU A 146 -5.57 2.34 4.34
CA LEU A 146 -6.55 1.57 5.14
C LEU A 146 -5.87 0.42 5.91
N ALA A 147 -4.93 -0.29 5.29
CA ALA A 147 -4.12 -1.30 5.97
C ALA A 147 -3.18 -0.64 7.00
N GLU A 148 -2.60 0.51 6.65
CA GLU A 148 -1.72 1.31 7.50
C GLU A 148 -2.47 1.96 8.68
N ALA A 149 -3.71 2.43 8.47
CA ALA A 149 -4.58 2.94 9.53
C ALA A 149 -5.05 1.82 10.48
N PHE A 150 -5.29 0.61 9.96
CA PHE A 150 -5.58 -0.55 10.79
C PHE A 150 -4.36 -0.95 11.63
N ASN A 151 -3.17 -1.02 11.03
CA ASN A 151 -1.92 -1.31 11.73
C ASN A 151 -1.62 -0.30 12.86
N LYS A 152 -1.90 1.00 12.63
CA LYS A 152 -1.83 2.05 13.67
C LYS A 152 -2.86 1.91 14.78
N SER A 153 -4.01 1.28 14.52
CA SER A 153 -5.05 1.06 15.55
C SER A 153 -4.72 -0.11 16.47
N SER A 154 -4.10 -1.16 15.94
CA SER A 154 -3.59 -2.30 16.72
C SER A 154 -2.43 -1.93 17.66
N GLU A 155 -1.67 -0.86 17.36
CA GLU A 155 -0.63 -0.33 18.27
C GLU A 155 -1.21 0.38 19.51
N LYS A 156 -2.46 0.85 19.47
CA LYS A 156 -3.08 1.59 20.60
C LYS A 156 -3.95 0.73 21.52
N GLY A 157 -4.26 -0.51 21.13
CA GLY A 157 -5.11 -1.42 21.89
C GLY A 157 -4.37 -2.48 22.71
N SER A 158 -3.03 -2.45 22.72
CA SER A 158 -2.20 -3.46 23.40
C SER A 158 -1.27 -2.88 24.48
N LEU A 159 -1.65 -1.73 25.06
CA LEU A 159 -1.12 -1.23 26.34
C LEU A 159 -2.19 -1.37 27.43
#